data_AF-A0A8X7BZG3-F1
#
_entry.id   AF-A0A8X7BZG3-F1
#
_cell.length_a   1.000
_cell.length_b   1.000
_cell.length_c   1.000
_cell.angle_alpha   90.00
_cell.angle_beta   90.00
_cell.angle_gamma   90.00
#
_symmetry.space_group_name_H-M   'P 1'
#
loop_
_entity.id
_entity.type
_entity.pdbx_description
1 polymer ?
#
loop_
_entity_poly.entity_id
_entity_poly.type
_entity_poly.pdbx_seq_one_letter_code
_entity_poly.pdbx_strand_id
1 'polypeptide(L)' 'MVLGFRFARGEKVLCYHGPLLHHAICLRAKIENNRDEYFIHYTGWSP' A
#
# COMPACT_ATOMS: atom_id res chain seq x y z
N MET A 1 -13.34 15.85 4.12
CA MET A 1 -11.96 15.89 4.62
C MET A 1 -11.67 14.52 5.19
N VAL A 2 -10.92 13.67 4.49
CA VAL A 2 -10.59 12.33 5.03
C VAL A 2 -9.44 12.55 6.00
N LEU A 3 -9.74 12.49 7.30
CA LEU A 3 -8.75 12.56 8.38
C LEU A 3 -8.00 11.22 8.43
N GLY A 4 -7.04 11.00 7.53
CA GLY A 4 -6.18 9.83 7.57
C GLY A 4 -5.74 9.30 6.20
N PHE A 5 -4.78 8.37 6.25
CA PHE A 5 -4.34 7.61 5.09
C PHE A 5 -5.51 6.84 4.46
N ARG A 6 -5.46 6.67 3.14
CA ARG A 6 -6.48 5.91 2.39
C ARG A 6 -6.49 4.42 2.73
N PHE A 7 -5.33 3.87 3.10
CA PHE A 7 -5.18 2.46 3.46
C PHE A 7 -4.50 2.33 4.82
N ALA A 8 -5.00 1.40 5.63
CA ALA A 8 -4.48 1.14 6.97
C ALA A 8 -3.40 0.05 6.97
N ARG A 9 -2.62 -0.01 8.07
CA ARG A 9 -1.69 -1.12 8.31
C ARG A 9 -2.44 -2.44 8.43
N GLY A 10 -1.97 -3.47 7.74
CA GLY A 10 -2.57 -4.80 7.67
C GLY A 10 -3.68 -4.92 6.62
N GLU A 11 -4.06 -3.83 5.97
CA GLU A 11 -5.10 -3.86 4.94
C GLU A 11 -4.63 -4.61 3.70
N LYS A 12 -5.47 -5.53 3.21
CA LYS A 12 -5.25 -6.23 1.96
C LYS A 12 -5.66 -5.31 0.81
N VAL A 13 -4.73 -5.09 -0.11
CA VAL A 13 -4.90 -4.18 -1.24
C VAL A 13 -4.55 -4.87 -2.55
N LEU A 14 -5.01 -4.29 -3.66
CA LEU A 14 -4.52 -4.62 -4.99
C LEU A 14 -3.54 -3.53 -5.44
N CYS A 15 -2.34 -3.92 -5.86
CA CYS A 15 -1.30 -3.01 -6.31
C CYS A 15 -0.93 -3.28 -7.76
N TYR A 16 -0.80 -2.21 -8.55
CA TYR A 16 -0.28 -2.29 -9.90
C TYR A 16 1.24 -2.50 -9.87
N HIS A 17 1.72 -3.45 -10.67
CA HIS A 17 3.12 -3.60 -11.05
C HIS A 17 3.19 -3.60 -12.58
N GLY A 18 3.46 -2.43 -13.16
CA GLY A 18 3.23 -2.22 -14.59
C GLY A 18 1.73 -2.41 -14.93
N PRO A 19 1.38 -3.19 -15.97
CA PRO A 19 -0.02 -3.42 -16.37
C PRO A 19 -0.75 -4.45 -15.49
N LEU A 20 -0.06 -5.15 -14.58
CA LEU A 20 -0.62 -6.27 -13.81
C LEU A 20 -1.08 -5.80 -12.43
N LEU A 21 -2.18 -6.38 -11.94
CA LEU A 21 -2.67 -6.21 -10.56
C LEU A 21 -2.22 -7.40 -9.71
N HIS A 22 -1.65 -7.12 -8.54
CA HIS A 22 -1.19 -8.11 -7.58
C HIS A 22 -1.88 -7.92 -6.23
N HIS A 23 -2.20 -9.03 -5.56
CA HIS A 23 -2.60 -9.02 -4.16
C HIS A 23 -1.44 -8.64 -3.26
N ALA A 24 -1.65 -7.71 -2.35
CA ALA A 24 -0.62 -7.22 -1.44
C ALA A 24 -1.20 -6.80 -0.08
N ILE A 25 -0.31 -6.52 0.87
CA ILE A 25 -0.66 -6.01 2.21
C ILE A 25 0.05 -4.68 2.43
N CYS A 26 -0.71 -3.68 2.90
CA CYS A 26 -0.15 -2.42 3.38
C CYS A 26 0.51 -2.63 4.75
N LEU A 27 1.83 -2.50 4.82
CA LEU A 27 2.58 -2.69 6.07
C LEU A 27 2.72 -1.38 6.87
N ARG A 28 2.81 -0.25 6.16
CA ARG A 28 2.97 1.08 6.75
C ARG A 28 2.52 2.16 5.77
N ALA A 29 2.02 3.27 6.29
CA ALA A 29 1.77 4.48 5.52
C ALA A 29 2.57 5.66 6.12
N LYS A 30 3.05 6.57 5.28
CA LYS A 30 3.70 7.83 5.65
C LYS A 30 3.27 8.94 4.69
N ILE A 31 3.38 10.19 5.12
CA ILE A 31 3.26 11.34 4.21
C ILE A 31 4.67 11.75 3.83
N GLU A 32 4.95 11.80 2.53
CA GLU A 32 6.21 12.33 1.99
C GLU A 32 5.90 13.20 0.76
N ASN A 33 6.52 14.37 0.69
CA ASN A 33 6.26 15.36 -0.39
C ASN A 33 4.77 15.66 -0.59
N ASN A 34 4.01 15.81 0.51
CA ASN A 34 2.56 16.04 0.51
C ASN A 34 1.75 14.97 -0.25
N ARG A 35 2.28 13.75 -0.33
CA ARG A 35 1.63 12.57 -0.89
C ARG A 35 1.66 11.42 0.11
N ASP A 36 0.61 10.61 0.09
CA ASP A 36 0.59 9.36 0.85
C ASP A 36 1.51 8.35 0.16
N GLU A 37 2.46 7.81 0.90
CA GLU A 37 3.29 6.70 0.47
C GLU A 37 3.01 5.47 1.35
N TYR A 38 2.91 4.32 0.69
CA TYR A 38 2.56 3.05 1.32
C TYR A 38 3.70 2.06 1.13
N PHE A 39 4.12 1.44 2.24
CA PHE A 39 5.04 0.31 2.20
C PHE A 39 4.22 -0.96 1.95
N ILE A 40 4.42 -1.57 0.79
CA ILE A 40 3.61 -2.67 0.27
C ILE A 40 4.44 -3.96 0.27
N HIS A 41 3.85 -5.05 0.77
CA HIS A 41 4.38 -6.39 0.58
C HIS A 41 3.46 -7.19 -0.34
N TYR A 42 4.00 -7.63 -1.48
CA TYR A 42 3.27 -8.44 -2.45
C TYR A 42 3.12 -9.87 -1.94
N THR A 43 1.90 -10.40 -2.06
CA THR A 43 1.60 -11.76 -1.59
C THR A 43 2.42 -12.78 -2.38
N GLY A 44 3.10 -13.69 -1.69
CA GLY A 44 3.92 -14.74 -2.29
C GLY A 44 5.36 -14.31 -2.62
N TRP A 45 5.74 -13.07 -2.30
CA TRP A 45 7.13 -12.62 -2.37
C TRP A 45 7.83 -12.92 -1.04
N SER A 46 9.16 -13.02 -1.06
CA SER A 46 9.92 -13.18 0.18
C SER A 46 9.71 -11.98 1.12
N PRO A 47 9.69 -12.18 2.45
CA PRO A 47 9.49 -11.11 3.44
C PRO A 47 10.52 -9.99 3.37
#